data_AF-A0A660ZML7-F1
#
_entry.id   AF-A0A660ZML7-F1
#
_cell.length_a   1.000
_cell.length_b   1.000
_cell.length_c   1.000
_cell.angle_alpha   90.00
_cell.angle_beta   90.00
_cell.angle_gamma   90.00
#
_symmetry.space_group_name_H-M   'P 1'
#
loop_
_entity.id
_entity.type
_entity.pdbx_description
1 polymer ?
#
loop_
_entity_poly.entity_id
_entity_poly.type
_entity_poly.pdbx_seq_one_letter_code
_entity_poly.pdbx_strand_id
1 'polypeptide(L)' 'MPQNVKGINHIGIAVKNLEEAKKLYCEVLGFEFVEEKKLEDRKVKTVF' A
#
# COMPACT_ATOMS: atom_id res chain seq x y z
N MET A 1 10.01 6.83 -29.11
CA MET A 1 9.84 5.43 -28.65
C MET A 1 8.42 5.30 -28.12
N PRO A 2 7.55 4.45 -28.69
CA PRO A 2 6.21 4.29 -28.14
C PRO A 2 6.33 3.66 -26.74
N GLN A 3 5.72 4.29 -25.73
CA GLN A 3 5.69 3.73 -24.39
C GLN A 3 4.62 2.64 -24.33
N ASN A 4 5.03 1.37 -24.26
CA ASN A 4 4.12 0.26 -23.97
C ASN A 4 3.84 0.22 -22.47
N VAL A 5 2.73 0.82 -22.04
CA VAL A 5 2.24 0.74 -20.66
C VAL A 5 1.67 -0.66 -20.43
N LYS A 6 2.28 -1.44 -19.52
CA LYS A 6 1.86 -2.82 -19.21
C LYS A 6 0.66 -2.91 -18.26
N GLY A 7 0.37 -1.86 -17.51
CA GLY A 7 -0.70 -1.83 -16.52
C GLY A 7 -0.33 -0.99 -15.29
N ILE A 8 -1.17 -1.08 -14.25
CA ILE A 8 -0.95 -0.42 -12.96
C ILE A 8 -0.03 -1.29 -12.10
N ASN A 9 1.01 -0.68 -11.55
CA ASN A 9 1.96 -1.38 -10.69
C ASN A 9 1.51 -1.42 -9.21
N HIS A 10 0.99 -0.31 -8.68
CA HIS A 10 0.44 -0.23 -7.33
C HIS A 10 -0.53 0.95 -7.21
N ILE A 11 -1.36 0.93 -6.16
CA ILE A 11 -2.26 2.03 -5.80
C ILE A 11 -1.96 2.43 -4.35
N GLY A 12 -1.57 3.68 -4.13
CA GLY A 12 -1.41 4.23 -2.79
C GLY A 12 -2.75 4.74 -2.26
N ILE A 13 -3.14 4.32 -1.05
CA ILE A 13 -4.38 4.76 -0.40
C ILE A 13 -4.01 5.46 0.91
N ALA A 14 -4.32 6.76 1.00
CA ALA A 14 -4.15 7.50 2.24
C ALA A 14 -5.27 7.13 3.22
N VAL A 15 -4.90 6.60 4.38
CA VAL A 15 -5.84 6.17 5.43
C VAL A 15 -5.60 6.94 6.71
N LYS A 16 -6.67 7.11 7.50
CA LYS A 16 -6.57 7.78 8.81
C LYS A 16 -5.85 6.92 9.85
N ASN A 17 -5.98 5.59 9.76
CA ASN A 17 -5.33 4.64 10.65
C ASN A 17 -4.82 3.44 9.82
N LEU A 18 -3.52 3.15 9.92
CA LEU A 18 -2.88 2.05 9.20
C LEU A 18 -3.23 0.67 9.77
N GLU A 19 -3.40 0.53 11.09
CA GLU A 19 -3.75 -0.76 11.69
C GLU A 19 -5.15 -1.21 11.28
N GLU A 20 -6.13 -0.30 11.29
CA GLU A 20 -7.48 -0.61 10.82
C GLU A 20 -7.52 -0.95 9.33
N ALA A 21 -6.76 -0.21 8.52
CA ALA A 21 -6.63 -0.53 7.10
C ALA A 21 -5.99 -1.90 6.89
N LYS A 22 -4.90 -2.21 7.61
CA LYS A 22 -4.24 -3.52 7.55
C LYS A 22 -5.20 -4.64 7.91
N LYS A 23 -6.00 -4.49 8.97
CA LYS A 23 -7.03 -5.45 9.35
C LYS A 23 -8.08 -5.66 8.26
N LEU A 24 -8.58 -4.58 7.66
CA LEU A 24 -9.54 -4.67 6.56
C LEU A 24 -8.94 -5.41 5.36
N TYR A 25 -7.76 -5.01 4.90
CA TYR A 25 -7.16 -5.60 3.69
C TYR A 25 -6.68 -7.04 3.94
N CYS A 26 -6.04 -7.33 5.08
CA CYS A 26 -5.48 -8.66 5.35
C CYS A 26 -6.49 -9.63 5.97
N GLU A 27 -7.22 -9.23 7.00
CA GLU A 27 -8.08 -10.15 7.77
C GLU A 27 -9.48 -10.30 7.16
N VAL A 28 -10.03 -9.22 6.59
CA VAL A 28 -11.40 -9.25 6.02
C VAL A 28 -11.37 -9.59 4.53
N LEU A 29 -10.52 -8.92 3.76
CA LEU A 29 -10.41 -9.12 2.32
C LEU A 29 -9.43 -10.23 1.93
N GLY A 30 -8.60 -10.70 2.87
CA GLY A 30 -7.69 -11.82 2.65
C GLY A 30 -6.46 -11.50 1.81
N PHE A 31 -6.09 -10.22 1.66
CA PHE A 31 -4.85 -9.86 0.98
C PHE A 31 -3.62 -10.26 1.81
N GLU A 32 -2.55 -10.63 1.13
CA GLU A 32 -1.28 -10.96 1.78
C GLU A 32 -0.58 -9.67 2.22
N PHE A 33 -0.17 -9.62 3.48
CA PHE A 33 0.69 -8.55 3.98
C PHE A 33 2.11 -8.77 3.44
N VAL A 34 2.64 -7.80 2.70
CA VAL A 34 3.96 -7.89 2.09
C VAL A 34 5.01 -7.27 3.00
N GLU A 35 4.90 -5.97 3.29
CA GLU A 35 5.88 -5.27 4.12
C GLU A 35 5.34 -3.97 4.71
N GLU A 36 5.90 -3.56 5.85
CA GLU A 36 5.72 -2.23 6.41
C GLU A 36 6.98 -1.38 6.18
N LYS A 37 6.79 -0.16 5.67
CA LYS A 37 7.89 0.76 5.39
C LYS A 37 7.63 2.11 6.02
N LYS A 38 8.58 2.56 6.83
CA LYS A 38 8.59 3.92 7.37
C LYS A 38 9.47 4.79 6.47
N LEU A 39 8.85 5.72 5.75
CA LEU A 39 9.55 6.71 4.92
C LEU A 39 9.77 7.96 5.76
N GLU A 40 10.88 8.00 6.50
CA GLU A 40 11.17 9.05 7.48
C GLU A 40 11.34 10.43 6.84
N ASP A 41 11.96 10.50 5.66
CA ASP A 41 12.10 11.71 4.85
C ASP A 41 10.75 12.37 4.52
N ARG A 42 9.70 11.54 4.37
CA ARG A 42 8.35 11.98 4.02
C ARG A 42 7.42 12.01 5.23
N LYS A 43 7.89 11.61 6.42
CA LYS A 43 7.10 11.41 7.65
C LYS A 43 5.84 10.54 7.45
N VAL A 44 5.89 9.58 6.52
CA VAL A 44 4.77 8.68 6.22
C VAL A 44 5.15 7.24 6.53
N LYS A 45 4.19 6.47 7.07
CA LYS A 45 4.27 5.01 7.13
C LYS A 45 3.36 4.43 6.04
N THR A 46 3.84 3.44 5.31
CA THR A 46 3.07 2.72 4.30
C THR A 46 3.12 1.24 4.58
N VAL A 47 2.02 0.55 4.27
CA VAL A 47 1.90 -0.90 4.37
C VAL A 47 1.55 -1.40 2.97
N PHE A 48 2.30 -2.40 2.50
CA PHE A 48 2.11 -3.07 1.23
C PHE A 48 1.44 -4.42 1.44
#